data_AF-A0A9W4XAT1-F1
#
_entry.id   AF-A0A9W4XAT1-F1
#
_cell.length_a   1.000
_cell.length_b   1.000
_cell.length_c   1.000
_cell.angle_alpha   90.00
_cell.angle_beta   90.00
_cell.angle_gamma   90.00
#
_symmetry.space_group_name_H-M   'P 1'
#
loop_
_entity.id
_entity.type
_entity.pdbx_description
1 polymer ?
#
loop_
_entity_poly.entity_id
_entity_poly.type
_entity_poly.pdbx_seq_one_letter_code
_entity_poly.pdbx_strand_id
1 'polypeptide(L)'
;MGGYSDNQYAQATGSLIVNDINTDINLIQDPEAAQIVLTADWKELVIGVNVTNYLVPSQELYDRLIDKAGSYEILVSNPYFEDILTFVGTANYSENNDQQTLPLRDEVVSAFMSFPDLIKSSMKVFVAADTSFYSPFY
;
A
#
# COMPACT_ATOMS: atom_id res chain seq x y z
N MET A 1 2.96 -1.55 -6.10
CA MET A 1 2.03 -0.65 -5.41
C MET A 1 2.69 0.72 -5.31
N GLY A 2 1.95 1.82 -5.38
CA GLY A 2 2.48 3.15 -5.07
C GLY A 2 1.78 4.30 -5.80
N GLY A 3 2.08 5.52 -5.36
CA GLY A 3 1.65 6.81 -5.91
C GLY A 3 0.27 7.32 -5.45
N TYR A 4 0.07 8.63 -5.64
CA TYR A 4 -1.22 9.31 -5.49
C TYR A 4 -1.54 10.08 -6.78
N SER A 5 -2.70 9.83 -7.38
CA SER A 5 -3.09 10.38 -8.69
C SER A 5 -3.83 11.72 -8.60
N ASP A 6 -4.44 12.01 -7.45
CA ASP A 6 -5.28 13.18 -7.18
C ASP A 6 -4.58 14.29 -6.38
N ASN A 7 -3.33 14.07 -5.96
CA ASN A 7 -2.57 15.01 -5.11
C ASN A 7 -1.74 16.04 -5.89
N GLN A 8 -1.91 16.15 -7.21
CA GLN A 8 -1.09 17.03 -8.06
C GLN A 8 -1.17 18.52 -7.66
N TYR A 9 -2.35 19.00 -7.24
CA TYR A 9 -2.50 20.38 -6.79
C TYR A 9 -1.74 20.65 -5.47
N ALA A 10 -1.80 19.69 -4.53
CA ALA A 10 -1.03 19.75 -3.30
C ALA A 10 0.47 19.74 -3.60
N GLN A 11 0.94 18.88 -4.51
CA GLN A 11 2.35 18.85 -4.93
C GLN A 11 2.82 20.16 -5.58
N ALA A 12 1.98 20.78 -6.41
CA ALA A 12 2.35 22.01 -7.13
C ALA A 12 2.34 23.29 -6.28
N THR A 13 1.56 23.31 -5.20
CA THR A 13 1.32 24.54 -4.40
C THR A 13 1.67 24.38 -2.91
N GLY A 14 1.94 23.16 -2.47
CA GLY A 14 2.22 22.81 -1.09
C GLY A 14 3.59 23.28 -0.63
N SER A 15 3.75 23.33 0.70
CA SER A 15 5.06 23.43 1.34
C SER A 15 5.75 22.06 1.30
N LEU A 16 7.05 22.03 1.63
CA LEU A 16 7.81 20.78 1.71
C LEU A 16 7.11 19.70 2.55
N ILE A 17 6.57 20.06 3.72
CA ILE A 17 5.84 19.12 4.59
C ILE A 17 4.52 18.64 3.99
N VAL A 18 3.81 19.50 3.24
CA VAL A 18 2.58 19.09 2.54
C VAL A 18 2.95 18.10 1.43
N ASN A 19 4.03 18.36 0.70
CA ASN A 19 4.47 17.48 -0.38
C ASN A 19 4.96 16.14 0.18
N ASP A 20 5.71 16.14 1.27
CA ASP A 20 6.18 14.92 1.96
C ASP A 20 5.00 14.02 2.39
N ILE A 21 4.01 14.58 3.09
CA ILE A 21 2.82 13.82 3.55
C ILE A 21 1.97 13.30 2.37
N ASN A 22 2.01 13.98 1.21
CA ASN A 22 1.26 13.58 0.03
C ASN A 22 2.10 12.81 -1.00
N THR A 23 3.31 12.40 -0.64
CA THR A 23 4.17 11.54 -1.45
C THR A 23 4.05 10.10 -0.96
N ASP A 24 3.94 9.18 -1.91
CA ASP A 24 3.89 7.76 -1.58
C ASP A 24 5.27 7.24 -1.17
N ILE A 25 5.29 6.43 -0.10
CA ILE A 25 6.54 5.94 0.50
C ILE A 25 7.40 5.09 -0.44
N ASN A 26 6.79 4.38 -1.39
CA ASN A 26 7.57 3.58 -2.34
C ASN A 26 8.22 4.46 -3.41
N LEU A 27 7.59 5.58 -3.76
CA LEU A 27 8.14 6.52 -4.75
C LEU A 27 9.19 7.43 -4.15
N ILE A 28 9.05 7.82 -2.87
CA ILE A 28 10.05 8.67 -2.20
C ILE A 28 11.34 7.93 -1.87
N GLN A 29 11.31 6.60 -1.74
CA GLN A 29 12.49 5.83 -1.34
C GLN A 29 13.61 5.86 -2.40
N ASP A 30 13.25 5.89 -3.68
CA ASP A 30 14.15 5.98 -4.83
C ASP A 30 13.41 6.63 -6.02
N PRO A 31 13.31 7.98 -6.05
CA PRO A 31 12.54 8.69 -7.06
C PRO A 31 13.14 8.55 -8.47
N GLU A 32 14.46 8.36 -8.61
CA GLU A 32 15.11 8.11 -9.88
C GLU A 32 14.74 6.74 -10.46
N ALA A 33 14.77 5.68 -9.65
CA ALA A 33 14.32 4.36 -10.07
C ALA A 33 12.82 4.38 -10.41
N ALA A 34 12.01 5.06 -9.62
CA ALA A 34 10.60 5.26 -9.92
C ALA A 34 10.40 5.96 -11.27
N GLN A 35 11.13 7.04 -11.54
CA GLN A 35 11.06 7.77 -12.81
C GLN A 35 11.41 6.86 -14.00
N ILE A 36 12.47 6.06 -13.89
CA ILE A 36 12.87 5.11 -14.94
C ILE A 36 11.74 4.10 -15.20
N VAL A 37 11.19 3.49 -14.15
CA VAL A 37 10.13 2.48 -14.29
C VAL A 37 8.85 3.10 -14.84
N LEU A 38 8.42 4.26 -14.34
CA LEU A 38 7.16 4.91 -14.75
C LEU A 38 7.20 5.43 -16.19
N THR A 39 8.39 5.72 -16.73
CA THR A 39 8.55 6.28 -18.08
C THR A 39 9.19 5.33 -19.09
N ALA A 40 9.51 4.10 -18.69
CA ALA A 40 10.00 3.07 -19.61
C ALA A 40 8.91 2.64 -20.60
N ASP A 41 9.35 2.06 -21.73
CA ASP A 41 8.48 1.60 -22.82
C ASP A 41 7.80 0.25 -22.50
N TRP A 42 7.03 0.23 -21.42
CA TRP A 42 6.18 -0.91 -21.09
C TRP A 42 5.01 -1.01 -22.07
N LYS A 43 4.69 -2.23 -22.50
CA LYS A 43 3.45 -2.47 -23.28
C LYS A 43 2.20 -2.06 -22.50
N GLU A 44 2.23 -2.31 -21.20
CA GLU A 44 1.20 -1.94 -20.24
C GLU A 44 1.82 -1.81 -18.86
N LEU A 45 1.44 -0.76 -18.14
CA LEU A 45 1.80 -0.53 -16.75
C LEU A 45 0.53 -0.24 -15.97
N VAL A 46 0.26 -1.04 -14.94
CA VAL A 46 -0.89 -0.87 -14.05
C VAL A 46 -0.38 -0.44 -12.68
N ILE A 47 -0.96 0.64 -12.14
CA ILE A 47 -0.53 1.25 -10.89
C ILE A 47 -1.76 1.38 -9.99
N GLY A 48 -1.64 0.96 -8.72
CA GLY A 48 -2.75 0.97 -7.77
C GLY A 48 -3.18 2.38 -7.33
N VAL A 49 -2.25 3.34 -7.28
CA VAL A 49 -2.49 4.72 -6.85
C VAL A 49 -3.30 4.80 -5.53
N ASN A 50 -4.16 5.82 -5.37
CA ASN A 50 -5.05 6.03 -4.24
C ASN A 50 -5.83 4.81 -3.78
N VAL A 51 -6.21 3.90 -4.70
CA VAL A 51 -7.09 2.78 -4.35
C VAL A 51 -6.45 1.91 -3.30
N THR A 52 -5.11 1.81 -3.22
CA THR A 52 -4.46 0.91 -2.27
C THR A 52 -4.63 1.31 -0.81
N ASN A 53 -5.08 2.54 -0.52
CA ASN A 53 -5.31 3.01 0.85
C ASN A 53 -6.71 2.67 1.41
N TYR A 54 -7.62 2.14 0.59
CA TYR A 54 -9.02 1.93 1.03
C TYR A 54 -9.20 0.77 2.00
N LEU A 55 -8.35 -0.26 1.89
CA LEU A 55 -8.53 -1.52 2.60
C LEU A 55 -7.59 -1.55 3.78
N VAL A 56 -8.15 -1.33 4.96
CA VAL A 56 -7.46 -1.43 6.24
C VAL A 56 -7.91 -2.72 6.94
N PRO A 57 -7.03 -3.42 7.67
CA PRO A 57 -7.45 -4.54 8.50
C PRO A 57 -8.57 -4.15 9.47
N SER A 58 -9.33 -5.13 9.93
CA SER A 58 -10.40 -4.93 10.90
C SER A 58 -10.41 -6.05 11.92
N GLN A 59 -11.05 -5.82 13.06
CA GLN A 59 -11.26 -6.88 14.05
C GLN A 59 -11.98 -8.08 13.43
N GLU A 60 -12.97 -7.85 12.56
CA GLU A 60 -13.68 -8.93 11.85
C GLU A 60 -12.73 -9.79 11.00
N LEU A 61 -11.76 -9.16 10.33
CA LEU A 61 -10.75 -9.89 9.57
C LEU A 61 -9.88 -10.74 10.50
N TYR A 62 -9.46 -10.21 11.64
CA TYR A 62 -8.64 -10.94 12.61
C TYR A 62 -9.39 -12.14 13.19
N ASP A 63 -10.63 -11.92 13.62
CA ASP A 63 -11.48 -12.99 14.16
C ASP A 63 -11.66 -14.11 13.12
N ARG A 64 -11.86 -13.76 11.85
CA ARG A 64 -11.97 -14.74 10.76
C ARG A 64 -10.68 -15.51 10.53
N LEU A 65 -9.52 -14.87 10.59
CA LEU A 65 -8.24 -15.56 10.41
C LEU A 65 -7.95 -16.49 11.60
N ILE A 66 -8.23 -16.04 12.81
CA ILE A 66 -8.09 -16.82 14.05
C ILE A 66 -9.02 -18.04 14.03
N ASP A 67 -10.29 -17.86 13.67
CA ASP A 67 -11.26 -18.96 13.52
C ASP A 67 -10.80 -19.98 12.47
N LYS A 68 -10.26 -19.52 11.34
CA LYS A 68 -9.73 -20.41 10.29
C LYS A 68 -8.50 -21.18 10.73
N ALA A 69 -7.68 -20.62 11.62
CA ALA A 69 -6.58 -21.34 12.26
C ALA A 69 -7.05 -22.29 13.36
N GLY A 70 -8.28 -22.11 13.86
CA GLY A 70 -8.94 -22.91 14.88
C GLY A 70 -9.02 -22.19 16.23
N SER A 71 -7.96 -21.49 16.64
CA SER A 71 -7.96 -20.56 17.77
C SER A 71 -6.70 -19.69 17.77
N TYR A 72 -6.65 -18.67 18.63
CA TYR A 72 -5.47 -17.83 18.78
C TYR A 72 -4.31 -18.60 19.41
N GLU A 73 -4.58 -19.53 20.33
CA GLU A 73 -3.58 -20.41 20.92
C GLU A 73 -2.89 -21.29 19.87
N ILE A 74 -3.63 -21.73 18.83
CA ILE A 74 -3.05 -22.47 17.70
C ILE A 74 -2.11 -21.58 16.88
N LEU A 75 -2.49 -20.32 16.61
CA LEU A 75 -1.61 -19.37 15.92
C LEU A 75 -0.29 -19.19 16.68
N VAL A 76 -0.35 -19.02 18.00
CA VAL A 76 0.82 -18.78 18.86
C VAL A 76 1.73 -20.02 18.97
N SER A 77 1.14 -21.21 19.02
CA SER A 77 1.88 -22.44 19.31
C SER A 77 2.40 -23.18 18.07
N ASN A 78 1.95 -22.81 16.87
CA ASN A 78 2.30 -23.50 15.64
C ASN A 78 3.11 -22.60 14.68
N PRO A 79 4.40 -22.90 14.45
CA PRO A 79 5.26 -22.14 13.54
C PRO A 79 4.72 -22.03 12.11
N TYR A 80 3.85 -22.94 11.68
CA TYR A 80 3.20 -22.85 10.37
C TYR A 80 2.40 -21.55 10.19
N PHE A 81 1.91 -20.95 11.27
CA PHE A 81 1.09 -19.74 11.24
C PHE A 81 1.86 -18.46 11.59
N GLU A 82 3.19 -18.47 11.58
CA GLU A 82 4.03 -17.32 11.97
C GLU A 82 3.62 -16.02 11.28
N ASP A 83 3.49 -16.02 9.94
CA ASP A 83 3.11 -14.82 9.18
C ASP A 83 1.70 -14.31 9.56
N ILE A 84 0.76 -15.22 9.80
CA ILE A 84 -0.60 -14.87 10.23
C ILE A 84 -0.57 -14.29 11.64
N LEU A 85 0.22 -14.86 12.55
CA LEU A 85 0.40 -14.36 13.90
C LEU A 85 1.02 -12.96 13.89
N THR A 86 2.05 -12.73 13.06
CA THR A 86 2.66 -11.40 12.88
C THR A 86 1.63 -10.38 12.40
N PHE A 87 0.76 -10.78 11.47
CA PHE A 87 -0.29 -9.92 10.94
C PHE A 87 -1.38 -9.60 11.97
N VAL A 88 -1.93 -10.61 12.67
CA VAL A 88 -3.01 -10.38 13.67
C VAL A 88 -2.47 -9.74 14.96
N GLY A 89 -1.17 -9.83 15.23
CA GLY A 89 -0.51 -9.23 16.37
C GLY A 89 -1.08 -9.75 17.69
N THR A 90 -1.70 -8.86 18.47
CA THR A 90 -2.31 -9.17 19.78
C THR A 90 -3.67 -9.86 19.68
N ALA A 91 -4.18 -10.10 18.47
CA ALA A 91 -5.58 -10.44 18.17
C ALA A 91 -6.61 -9.35 18.48
N ASN A 92 -6.20 -8.20 19.03
CA ASN A 92 -7.05 -7.03 19.19
C ASN A 92 -6.55 -5.90 18.29
N TYR A 93 -7.35 -5.56 17.29
CA TYR A 93 -7.03 -4.49 16.34
C TYR A 93 -6.72 -3.15 17.03
N SER A 94 -7.42 -2.81 18.11
CA SER A 94 -7.22 -1.54 18.82
C SER A 94 -5.95 -1.50 19.69
N GLU A 95 -5.33 -2.65 19.96
CA GLU A 95 -4.12 -2.78 20.78
C GLU A 95 -2.85 -2.99 19.93
N ASN A 96 -3.03 -3.18 18.62
CA ASN A 96 -1.94 -3.38 17.68
C ASN A 96 -1.23 -2.06 17.33
N ASN A 97 0.01 -2.18 16.85
CA ASN A 97 0.81 -1.03 16.45
C ASN A 97 0.46 -0.57 15.01
N ASP A 98 1.11 0.52 14.59
CA ASP A 98 0.90 1.11 13.27
C ASP A 98 1.07 0.09 12.13
N GLN A 99 2.08 -0.78 12.18
CA GLN A 99 2.35 -1.74 11.10
C GLN A 99 1.21 -2.74 10.90
N GLN A 100 0.56 -3.15 11.99
CA GLN A 100 -0.59 -4.05 11.94
C GLN A 100 -1.93 -3.30 11.72
N THR A 101 -1.91 -1.99 11.57
CA THR A 101 -3.11 -1.19 11.29
C THR A 101 -2.97 -0.38 10.00
N LEU A 102 -1.85 -0.51 9.29
CA LEU A 102 -1.64 0.06 7.97
C LEU A 102 -2.58 -0.58 6.92
N PRO A 103 -2.92 0.15 5.86
CA PRO A 103 -3.68 -0.43 4.76
C PRO A 103 -2.93 -1.59 4.09
N LEU A 104 -3.69 -2.54 3.54
CA LEU A 104 -3.23 -3.71 2.79
C LEU A 104 -2.80 -3.36 1.36
N ARG A 105 -1.87 -2.40 1.24
CA ARG A 105 -1.60 -1.72 -0.02
C ARG A 105 -1.03 -2.68 -1.08
N ASP A 106 -0.12 -3.56 -0.67
CA ASP A 106 0.56 -4.50 -1.55
C ASP A 106 -0.32 -5.71 -1.87
N GLU A 107 -1.11 -6.16 -0.89
CA GLU A 107 -2.07 -7.26 -1.03
C GLU A 107 -3.19 -6.88 -2.00
N VAL A 108 -3.67 -5.64 -1.96
CA VAL A 108 -4.68 -5.14 -2.93
C VAL A 108 -4.14 -5.22 -4.36
N VAL A 109 -2.91 -4.79 -4.61
CA VAL A 109 -2.31 -4.88 -5.95
C VAL A 109 -2.09 -6.34 -6.35
N SER A 110 -1.63 -7.18 -5.43
CA SER A 110 -1.44 -8.62 -5.67
C SER A 110 -2.76 -9.32 -5.99
N ALA A 111 -3.84 -8.91 -5.34
CA ALA A 111 -5.19 -9.39 -5.62
C ALA A 111 -5.65 -8.97 -7.02
N PHE A 112 -5.37 -7.75 -7.46
CA PHE A 112 -5.68 -7.32 -8.84
C PHE A 112 -4.89 -8.08 -9.89
N MET A 113 -3.63 -8.42 -9.60
CA MET A 113 -2.82 -9.25 -10.50
C MET A 113 -3.39 -10.67 -10.63
N SER A 114 -3.87 -11.24 -9.52
CA SER A 114 -4.41 -12.60 -9.48
C SER A 114 -5.86 -12.70 -9.97
N PHE A 115 -6.64 -11.64 -9.73
CA PHE A 115 -8.07 -11.55 -10.03
C PHE A 115 -8.39 -10.21 -10.70
N PRO A 116 -8.05 -10.03 -11.99
CA PRO A 116 -8.24 -8.76 -12.70
C PRO A 116 -9.69 -8.27 -12.72
N ASP A 117 -10.67 -9.18 -12.66
CA ASP A 117 -12.10 -8.85 -12.61
C ASP A 117 -12.53 -8.08 -11.36
N LEU A 118 -11.67 -7.98 -10.33
CA LEU A 118 -11.89 -7.10 -9.18
C LEU A 118 -11.82 -5.62 -9.57
N ILE A 119 -11.06 -5.27 -10.63
CA ILE A 119 -10.97 -3.91 -11.15
C ILE A 119 -12.26 -3.58 -11.90
N LYS A 120 -13.11 -2.75 -11.30
CA LYS A 120 -14.39 -2.32 -11.91
C LYS A 120 -14.26 -1.09 -12.81
N SER A 121 -13.17 -0.35 -12.65
CA SER A 121 -12.92 0.93 -13.30
C SER A 121 -11.42 1.16 -13.37
N SER A 122 -10.97 1.76 -14.47
CA SER A 122 -9.57 2.17 -14.67
C SER A 122 -9.56 3.47 -15.45
N MET A 123 -8.55 4.30 -15.21
CA MET A 123 -8.28 5.50 -16.01
C MET A 123 -6.87 5.45 -16.58
N LYS A 124 -6.69 6.06 -17.75
CA LYS A 124 -5.36 6.27 -18.34
C LYS A 124 -4.82 7.60 -17.86
N VAL A 125 -3.61 7.59 -17.32
CA VAL A 125 -2.91 8.75 -16.81
C VAL A 125 -1.49 8.80 -17.35
N PHE A 126 -0.95 10.00 -17.50
CA PHE A 126 0.48 10.19 -17.69
C PHE A 126 1.10 10.43 -16.32
N VAL A 127 2.19 9.71 -16.04
CA VAL A 127 2.84 9.73 -14.73
C VAL A 127 4.34 9.88 -14.91
N ALA A 128 4.96 10.58 -13.96
CA ALA A 128 6.39 10.75 -13.80
C ALA A 128 6.66 10.97 -12.30
N ALA A 129 7.84 10.61 -11.83
CA ALA A 129 8.30 10.96 -10.50
C ALA A 129 9.08 12.29 -10.53
N ASP A 130 8.91 13.11 -9.50
CA ASP A 130 9.68 14.35 -9.34
C ASP A 130 11.06 14.04 -8.76
N THR A 131 12.07 14.11 -9.63
CA THR A 131 13.50 13.92 -9.30
C THR A 131 14.24 15.26 -9.19
N SER A 132 13.53 16.39 -9.03
CA SER A 132 14.16 17.70 -8.90
C SER A 132 14.85 17.85 -7.54
N PHE A 133 15.85 18.72 -7.46
CA PHE A 133 16.54 19.05 -6.19
C PHE A 133 15.60 19.65 -5.13
N TYR A 134 14.43 20.16 -5.54
CA TYR A 134 13.43 20.73 -4.62
C TYR A 134 12.30 19.72 -4.30
N SER A 135 12.41 18.49 -4.80
CA SER A 135 11.52 17.39 -4.43
C SER A 135 11.64 17.14 -2.93
N PRO A 136 10.55 16.76 -2.22
CA PRO A 136 10.58 16.50 -0.76
C PRO A 136 11.59 15.44 -0.30
N PHE A 137 12.25 14.75 -1.23
CA PHE A 137 13.34 13.82 -0.97
C PHE A 137 14.71 14.46 -0.71
N TYR A 138 15.01 15.60 -1.32
CA TYR A 138 16.34 16.26 -1.33
C TYR A 138 16.38 17.49 -0.40
#